data_AF-A0A699ULC8-F1
#
_entry.id   AF-A0A699ULC8-F1
#
_cell.length_a   1.000
_cell.length_b   1.000
_cell.length_c   1.000
_cell.angle_alpha   90.00
_cell.angle_beta   90.00
_cell.angle_gamma   90.00
#
_symmetry.space_group_name_H-M   'P 1'
#
loop_
_entity.id
_entity.type
_entity.pdbx_description
1 polymer ?
#
loop_
_entity_poly.entity_id
_entity_poly.type
_entity_poly.pdbx_seq_one_letter_code
_entity_poly.pdbx_strand_id
1 'polypeptide(L)' 'MWDSGIVLGKFLEHAVETGQLFLQGKKLVELGAGCGLVGCIAALLGSQVILTDMP' A
#
# COMPACT_ATOMS: atom_id res chain seq x y z
N MET A 1 12.39 -7.96 1.91
CA MET A 1 11.78 -6.79 1.24
C MET A 1 12.23 -6.81 -0.21
N TRP A 2 11.30 -6.68 -1.15
CA TRP A 2 11.60 -6.68 -2.59
C TRP A 2 11.63 -5.25 -3.12
N ASP A 3 12.47 -4.98 -4.11
CA ASP A 3 12.58 -3.66 -4.74
C ASP A 3 11.23 -3.17 -5.29
N SER A 4 10.42 -4.09 -5.83
CA SER A 4 9.06 -3.80 -6.30
C SER A 4 8.14 -3.23 -5.22
N GLY A 5 8.25 -3.70 -3.97
CA GLY A 5 7.48 -3.18 -2.84
C GLY A 5 7.88 -1.75 -2.48
N ILE A 6 9.17 -1.42 -2.59
CA ILE A 6 9.68 -0.07 -2.38
C ILE A 6 9.18 0.87 -3.48
N VAL A 7 9.28 0.45 -4.75
CA VAL A 7 8.82 1.21 -5.92
C VAL A 7 7.31 1.47 -5.83
N LEU A 8 6.51 0.45 -5.53
CA LEU A 8 5.06 0.59 -5.39
C LEU A 8 4.68 1.48 -4.21
N GLY A 9 5.34 1.32 -3.06
CA GLY A 9 5.13 2.20 -1.90
C GLY A 9 5.36 3.67 -2.25
N LYS A 10 6.48 3.99 -2.90
CA LYS A 10 6.81 5.35 -3.35
C LYS A 10 5.83 5.88 -4.39
N PHE A 11 5.37 5.03 -5.30
CA PHE A 11 4.33 5.39 -6.26
C PHE A 11 3.03 5.76 -5.55
N LEU A 12 2.57 4.99 -4.56
CA LEU A 12 1.34 5.29 -3.82
C LEU A 12 1.45 6.61 -3.06
N GLU A 13 2.57 6.86 -2.38
CA GLU A 13 2.84 8.14 -1.70
C GLU A 13 2.73 9.31 -2.70
N HIS A 14 3.44 9.22 -3.83
CA HIS A 14 3.46 10.27 -4.84
C HIS A 14 2.10 10.47 -5.53
N ALA A 15 1.38 9.40 -5.83
CA ALA A 15 0.07 9.46 -6.46
C ALA A 15 -0.98 10.08 -5.54
N VAL A 16 -0.89 9.85 -4.23
CA VAL A 16 -1.75 10.51 -3.23
C VAL A 16 -1.37 11.99 -3.07
N GLU A 17 -0.07 12.30 -2.97
CA GLU A 17 0.42 13.68 -2.84
C GLU A 17 0.04 14.56 -4.05
N THR A 18 0.13 14.01 -5.26
CA THR A 18 -0.22 14.71 -6.50
C THR A 18 -1.72 14.71 -6.82
N GLY A 19 -2.54 14.08 -5.97
CA GLY A 19 -4.00 13.98 -6.15
C GLY A 19 -4.44 13.05 -7.29
N GLN A 20 -3.54 12.24 -7.84
CA GLN A 20 -3.85 11.23 -8.86
C GLN A 20 -4.58 10.01 -8.27
N LEU A 21 -4.43 9.78 -6.97
CA LEU A 21 -5.03 8.66 -6.25
C LEU A 21 -5.59 9.11 -4.89
N PHE A 22 -6.79 8.67 -4.54
CA PHE A 22 -7.41 8.96 -3.24
C PHE A 22 -7.64 7.68 -2.46
N LEU A 23 -6.87 7.51 -1.37
CA LEU A 23 -6.86 6.31 -0.54
C LEU A 23 -7.64 6.43 0.78
N GLN A 24 -7.95 7.65 1.21
CA GLN A 24 -8.66 7.86 2.48
C GLN A 24 -10.00 7.11 2.53
N GLY A 25 -10.17 6.25 3.53
CA GLY A 25 -11.37 5.46 3.77
C GLY A 25 -11.60 4.32 2.75
N LYS A 26 -10.68 4.08 1.82
CA LYS A 26 -10.79 3.00 0.84
C LYS A 26 -10.44 1.67 1.49
N LYS A 27 -11.13 0.60 1.08
CA LYS A 27 -10.77 -0.77 1.46
C LYS A 27 -9.74 -1.30 0.45
N LEU A 28 -8.59 -1.76 0.93
CA LEU A 28 -7.51 -2.29 0.12
C LEU A 28 -7.13 -3.69 0.61
N VAL A 29 -6.80 -4.59 -0.32
CA VAL A 29 -6.25 -5.91 -0.03
C VAL A 29 -4.89 -6.04 -0.70
N GLU A 30 -3.86 -6.39 0.06
CA GLU A 30 -2.53 -6.71 -0.46
C GLU A 30 -2.38 -8.24 -0.54
N LEU A 31 -2.06 -8.75 -1.73
CA LEU A 31 -1.84 -10.17 -1.99
C LEU A 31 -0.34 -10.44 -2.08
N GLY A 32 0.16 -11.40 -1.29
CA GLY A 32 1.60 -11.68 -1.22
C GLY A 32 2.36 -10.53 -0.55
N ALA A 33 1.84 -10.09 0.60
CA ALA A 33 2.33 -8.92 1.32
C ALA A 33 3.80 -9.06 1.80
N GLY A 34 4.30 -10.27 1.95
CA GLY A 34 5.61 -10.60 2.51
C GLY A 34 5.76 -9.95 3.89
N CYS A 35 6.51 -8.85 3.95
CA CYS A 35 6.70 -8.07 5.18
C CYS A 35 5.63 -6.98 5.41
N GLY A 36 4.64 -6.84 4.51
CA GLY A 36 3.53 -5.89 4.60
C GLY A 36 3.88 -4.44 4.28
N LEU A 37 5.00 -4.16 3.60
CA LEU A 37 5.47 -2.78 3.38
C LEU A 37 4.42 -1.92 2.65
N VAL A 38 3.89 -2.39 1.53
CA VAL A 38 3.02 -1.57 0.68
C VAL A 38 1.69 -1.32 1.37
N GLY A 39 1.10 -2.34 1.99
CA GLY A 39 -0.15 -2.19 2.71
C GLY A 39 -0.01 -1.36 3.98
N CYS A 40 1.13 -1.39 4.67
CA CYS A 40 1.43 -0.44 5.74
C CYS A 40 1.45 1.02 5.23
N ILE A 41 2.11 1.27 4.09
CA ILE A 41 2.10 2.60 3.44
C ILE A 41 0.66 3.00 3.07
N ALA A 42 -0.11 2.12 2.44
CA ALA A 42 -1.49 2.40 2.07
C ALA A 42 -2.39 2.69 3.29
N ALA A 43 -2.15 2.03 4.43
CA ALA A 43 -2.85 2.30 5.68
C ALA A 43 -2.50 3.68 6.26
N LEU A 44 -1.22 4.07 6.22
CA LEU A 44 -0.78 5.41 6.61
C LEU A 44 -1.35 6.51 5.70
N LEU A 45 -1.58 6.19 4.42
CA LEU A 45 -2.28 7.05 3.46
C LEU A 45 -3.81 7.00 3.59
N GLY A 46 -4.33 6.36 4.64
CA GLY A 46 -5.74 6.42 5.03
C GLY A 46 -6.62 5.26 4.58
N SER A 47 -6.05 4.21 3.96
CA SER A 47 -6.81 3.02 3.58
C SER A 47 -7.11 2.11 4.78
N GLN A 48 -8.19 1.35 4.69
CA GLN A 48 -8.46 0.18 5.52
C GLN A 48 -7.89 -1.04 4.82
N VAL A 49 -6.77 -1.57 5.33
CA VAL A 49 -5.95 -2.55 4.61
C VAL A 49 -6.11 -3.95 5.21
N ILE A 50 -6.26 -4.95 4.35
CA ILE A 50 -6.11 -6.37 4.68
C ILE A 50 -4.84 -6.88 4.01
N LEU A 51 -3.87 -7.30 4.81
CA LEU A 51 -2.64 -7.92 4.35
C LEU A 51 -2.85 -9.43 4.25
N THR A 52 -2.45 -10.05 3.14
CA THR A 52 -2.54 -11.50 2.97
C THR A 52 -1.21 -12.05 2.47
N ASP A 53 -0.84 -13.21 2.99
CA ASP A 53 0.28 -14.02 2.51
C ASP A 53 0.03 -15.50 2.83
N MET A 54 0.95 -16.37 2.45
CA MET A 54 0.96 -17.78 2.86
C MET A 54 1.24 -17.91 4.37
N PRO A 55 0.76 -18.98 5.03
CA PRO A 55 1.13 -19.31 6.41
C PRO A 55 2.63 -19.51 6.61
#